data_AF-A0A914RAT4-F1
#
_entry.id   AF-A0A914RAT4-F1
#
_cell.length_a   1.000
_cell.length_b   1.000
_cell.length_c   1.000
_cell.angle_alpha   90.00
_cell.angle_beta   90.00
_cell.angle_gamma   90.00
#
_symmetry.space_group_name_H-M   'P 1'
#
loop_
_entity.id
_entity.type
_entity.pdbx_description
1 polymer ?
#
loop_
_entity_poly.entity_id
_entity_poly.type
_entity_poly.pdbx_seq_one_letter_code
_entity_poly.pdbx_strand_id
1 'polypeptide(L)'
;MKEFLLIKNVFDKPIDGKFPDICIIELGGGVNGELSDKKFLQALSSEFKHKTEFLHVHISKLVAGKLGFLEKSVQNLRNNNWKPDIIICRSTTPFSDVYKKHISHFAELNIDMVINLPDVPNVKWVPIKLQEQNIYNLIANELQLKKIGPNFETKMNELKNEIKKAESYKTVVKIALVAKYQSEGNEICQDSYESMVQQLNIAAEKSCFCKVEINFIRAQDFEDEASKDIQKTAWTLLKEAQGIIIPGGYGDEAFKGFFKACKYARINKKPFLSICCGFQCAVAEFAQNVCGINYFEACEKELEKILIKMLENGAPRMGQHTVTF
;
A
#
# COMPACT_ATOMS: atom_id res chain seq x y z
N MET A 1 4.68 -22.16 -14.40
CA MET A 1 3.71 -22.80 -15.33
C MET A 1 2.26 -22.64 -14.83
N LYS A 2 1.93 -22.96 -13.56
CA LYS A 2 0.61 -22.65 -12.98
C LYS A 2 0.25 -21.16 -13.00
N GLU A 3 1.18 -20.28 -12.62
CA GLU A 3 1.00 -18.81 -12.65
C GLU A 3 0.78 -18.28 -14.07
N PHE A 4 1.47 -18.86 -15.04
CA PHE A 4 1.31 -18.52 -16.46
C PHE A 4 -0.09 -18.91 -17.00
N LEU A 5 -0.56 -20.11 -16.65
CA LEU A 5 -1.95 -20.52 -16.94
C LEU A 5 -2.97 -19.58 -16.28
N LEU A 6 -2.63 -19.01 -15.11
CA LEU A 6 -3.49 -18.06 -14.41
C LEU A 6 -3.65 -16.77 -15.22
N ILE A 7 -2.55 -16.22 -15.75
CA ILE A 7 -2.56 -15.00 -16.58
C ILE A 7 -3.42 -15.21 -17.84
N LYS A 8 -3.24 -16.33 -18.53
CA LYS A 8 -4.05 -16.66 -19.71
C LYS A 8 -5.53 -16.81 -19.36
N ASN A 9 -5.84 -17.49 -18.25
CA ASN A 9 -7.22 -17.64 -17.77
C ASN A 9 -7.87 -16.29 -17.41
N VAL A 10 -7.12 -15.31 -16.91
CA VAL A 10 -7.64 -13.96 -16.63
C VAL A 10 -7.95 -13.21 -17.94
N PHE A 11 -7.16 -13.42 -18.99
CA PHE A 11 -7.44 -12.85 -20.31
C PHE A 11 -8.69 -13.47 -20.96
N ASP A 12 -8.81 -14.79 -20.88
CA ASP A 12 -9.89 -15.54 -21.54
C ASP A 12 -11.22 -15.50 -20.75
N LYS A 13 -11.20 -15.09 -19.47
CA LYS A 13 -12.38 -15.04 -18.59
C LYS A 13 -12.54 -13.66 -17.95
N PRO A 14 -13.24 -12.72 -18.62
CA PRO A 14 -13.46 -11.39 -18.07
C PRO A 14 -14.30 -11.44 -16.80
N ILE A 15 -13.89 -10.69 -15.77
CA ILE A 15 -14.53 -10.67 -14.44
C ILE A 15 -15.96 -10.09 -14.51
N ASP A 16 -16.20 -9.16 -15.43
CA ASP A 16 -17.47 -8.44 -15.61
C ASP A 16 -18.13 -8.71 -16.97
N GLY A 17 -17.67 -9.72 -17.70
CA GLY A 17 -18.13 -10.04 -19.05
C GLY A 17 -17.59 -9.14 -20.16
N LYS A 18 -16.69 -8.18 -19.85
CA LYS A 18 -16.03 -7.32 -20.85
C LYS A 18 -14.55 -7.67 -20.96
N PHE A 19 -14.10 -7.94 -22.18
CA PHE A 19 -12.69 -8.18 -22.44
C PHE A 19 -11.89 -6.87 -22.27
N PRO A 20 -10.80 -6.88 -21.49
CA PRO A 20 -9.95 -5.70 -21.34
C PRO A 20 -9.13 -5.44 -22.62
N ASP A 21 -8.94 -4.18 -22.98
CA ASP A 21 -8.04 -3.79 -24.09
C ASP A 21 -6.56 -4.00 -23.73
N ILE A 22 -6.20 -3.85 -22.45
CA ILE A 22 -4.84 -3.98 -21.91
C ILE A 22 -4.88 -4.77 -20.60
N CYS A 23 -3.99 -5.74 -20.46
CA CYS A 23 -3.71 -6.41 -19.18
C CYS A 23 -2.37 -5.93 -18.63
N ILE A 24 -2.36 -5.39 -17.41
CA ILE A 24 -1.12 -5.03 -16.70
C ILE A 24 -0.75 -6.17 -15.78
N ILE A 25 0.45 -6.72 -15.98
CA ILE A 25 0.97 -7.82 -15.18
C ILE A 25 2.15 -7.28 -14.38
N GLU A 26 1.97 -7.18 -13.06
CA GLU A 26 3.05 -6.83 -12.15
C GLU A 26 3.80 -8.10 -11.73
N LEU A 27 5.12 -8.05 -11.82
CA LEU A 27 6.01 -9.05 -11.25
C LEU A 27 6.52 -8.56 -9.90
N GLY A 28 5.95 -9.11 -8.83
CA GLY A 28 6.40 -8.84 -7.47
C GLY A 28 7.78 -9.46 -7.20
N GLY A 29 8.59 -8.77 -6.39
CA GLY A 29 9.98 -9.14 -6.13
C GLY A 29 10.97 -8.30 -6.93
N GLY A 30 12.22 -8.21 -6.47
CA GLY A 30 13.27 -7.53 -7.23
C GLY A 30 13.70 -8.38 -8.42
N VAL A 31 13.93 -7.76 -9.58
CA VAL A 31 14.55 -8.43 -10.74
C VAL A 31 16.04 -8.67 -10.43
N ASN A 32 16.30 -9.66 -9.59
CA ASN A 32 17.65 -10.00 -9.13
C ASN A 32 18.30 -11.06 -10.02
N GLY A 33 17.60 -11.51 -11.07
CA GLY A 33 18.05 -12.60 -11.92
C GLY A 33 17.84 -13.96 -11.25
N GLU A 34 16.88 -14.05 -10.34
CA GLU A 34 16.49 -15.32 -9.75
C GLU A 34 15.84 -16.22 -10.80
N LEU A 35 15.92 -17.54 -10.59
CA LEU A 35 15.44 -18.53 -11.55
C LEU A 35 13.93 -18.38 -11.86
N SER A 36 13.17 -17.83 -10.92
CA SER A 36 11.75 -17.46 -11.06
C SER A 36 11.55 -16.41 -12.16
N ASP A 37 12.28 -15.29 -12.11
CA ASP A 37 12.16 -14.18 -13.05
C ASP A 37 12.44 -14.63 -14.47
N LYS A 38 13.50 -15.44 -14.64
CA LYS A 38 13.90 -16.00 -15.94
C LYS A 38 12.80 -16.87 -16.54
N LYS A 39 12.24 -17.79 -15.75
CA LYS A 39 11.17 -18.69 -16.22
C LYS A 39 9.92 -17.92 -16.60
N PHE A 40 9.64 -16.82 -15.90
CA PHE A 40 8.47 -15.99 -16.17
C PHE A 40 8.61 -15.19 -17.46
N LEU A 41 9.73 -14.46 -17.63
CA LEU A 41 9.98 -13.69 -18.85
C LEU A 41 10.06 -14.58 -20.10
N GLN A 42 10.69 -15.76 -19.98
CA GLN A 42 10.73 -16.74 -21.07
C GLN A 42 9.33 -17.26 -21.45
N ALA A 43 8.47 -17.52 -20.46
CA ALA A 43 7.10 -17.97 -20.72
C ALA A 43 6.28 -16.90 -21.46
N LEU A 44 6.34 -15.63 -21.01
CA LEU A 44 5.65 -14.52 -21.67
C LEU A 44 6.09 -14.35 -23.13
N SER A 45 7.40 -14.35 -23.38
CA SER A 45 7.93 -14.21 -24.74
C SER A 45 7.52 -15.31 -25.70
N SER A 46 7.37 -16.54 -25.18
CA SER A 46 7.04 -17.70 -26.00
C SER A 46 5.59 -17.66 -26.49
N GLU A 47 4.71 -17.03 -25.71
CA GLU A 47 3.29 -16.88 -26.01
C GLU A 47 3.01 -15.63 -26.84
N PHE A 48 3.54 -14.49 -26.42
CA PHE A 48 3.32 -13.20 -27.08
C PHE A 48 4.49 -12.88 -27.99
N LYS A 49 4.43 -13.42 -29.21
CA LYS A 49 5.54 -13.38 -30.18
C LYS A 49 5.65 -12.03 -30.90
N HIS A 50 4.58 -11.24 -30.93
CA HIS A 50 4.57 -9.93 -31.55
C HIS A 50 4.67 -8.82 -30.49
N LYS A 51 5.54 -7.82 -30.74
CA LYS A 51 5.68 -6.63 -29.87
C LYS A 51 4.37 -5.86 -29.69
N THR A 52 3.43 -6.00 -30.61
CA THR A 52 2.09 -5.39 -30.54
C THR A 52 1.20 -6.05 -29.50
N GLU A 53 1.56 -7.24 -29.02
CA GLU A 53 0.80 -8.04 -28.05
C GLU A 53 1.43 -8.01 -26.66
N PHE A 54 2.68 -7.53 -26.54
CA PHE A 54 3.42 -7.52 -25.28
C PHE A 54 4.44 -6.38 -25.23
N LEU A 55 4.42 -5.65 -24.12
CA LEU A 55 5.34 -4.55 -23.83
C LEU A 55 5.97 -4.74 -22.44
N HIS A 56 7.29 -4.79 -22.37
CA HIS A 56 8.01 -4.87 -21.11
C HIS A 56 8.41 -3.47 -20.61
N VAL A 57 7.78 -3.05 -19.51
CA VAL A 57 8.16 -1.87 -18.74
C VAL A 57 9.04 -2.30 -17.56
N HIS A 58 10.32 -1.97 -17.62
CA HIS A 58 11.27 -2.28 -16.56
C HIS A 58 11.40 -1.10 -15.59
N ILE A 59 11.11 -1.35 -14.31
CA ILE A 59 11.24 -0.34 -13.26
C ILE A 59 12.55 -0.56 -12.52
N SER A 60 13.37 0.48 -12.40
CA SER A 60 14.60 0.46 -11.61
C SER A 60 14.76 1.74 -10.79
N LYS A 61 15.73 1.77 -9.87
CA LYS A 61 16.01 2.93 -9.00
C LYS A 61 17.45 3.43 -9.11
N LEU A 62 17.62 4.74 -8.97
CA LEU A 62 18.92 5.36 -8.73
C LEU A 62 19.16 5.45 -7.23
N VAL A 63 20.29 4.90 -6.78
CA VAL A 63 20.68 4.97 -5.36
C VAL A 63 21.78 6.00 -5.23
N ALA A 64 21.55 7.04 -4.42
CA ALA A 64 22.46 8.17 -4.24
C ALA A 64 22.90 8.81 -5.58
N GLY A 65 21.99 8.91 -6.55
CA GLY A 65 22.27 9.46 -7.88
C GLY A 65 23.15 8.59 -8.78
N LYS A 66 23.46 7.35 -8.38
CA LYS A 66 24.30 6.42 -9.15
C LYS A 66 23.45 5.41 -9.92
N LEU A 67 23.91 5.08 -11.13
CA LEU A 67 23.25 4.15 -12.04
C LEU A 67 23.49 2.67 -11.71
N GLY A 68 24.42 2.33 -10.82
CA GLY A 68 24.90 0.96 -10.65
C GLY A 68 23.83 -0.11 -10.40
N PHE A 69 22.74 0.22 -9.68
CA PHE A 69 21.60 -0.69 -9.52
C PHE A 69 20.84 -0.92 -10.83
N LEU A 70 20.58 0.16 -11.58
CA LEU A 70 19.94 0.12 -12.89
C LEU A 70 20.81 -0.65 -13.91
N GLU A 71 22.11 -0.34 -13.96
CA GLU A 71 23.05 -0.99 -14.88
C GLU A 71 23.12 -2.49 -14.63
N LYS A 72 23.24 -2.90 -13.36
CA LYS A 72 23.23 -4.32 -12.98
C LYS A 72 21.92 -5.00 -13.35
N SER A 73 20.78 -4.34 -13.12
CA SER A 73 19.45 -4.86 -13.46
C SER A 73 19.29 -5.06 -14.98
N VAL A 74 19.65 -4.07 -15.78
CA VAL A 74 19.63 -4.14 -17.25
C VAL A 74 20.63 -5.19 -17.76
N GLN A 75 21.82 -5.29 -17.17
CA GLN A 75 22.80 -6.33 -17.51
C GLN A 75 22.27 -7.72 -17.20
N ASN A 76 21.57 -7.91 -16.08
CA ASN A 76 20.91 -9.17 -15.75
C ASN A 76 19.83 -9.55 -16.77
N LEU A 77 19.01 -8.60 -17.21
CA LEU A 77 18.04 -8.84 -18.29
C LEU A 77 18.76 -9.30 -19.56
N ARG A 78 19.82 -8.60 -19.98
CA ARG A 78 20.61 -8.94 -21.16
C ARG A 78 21.28 -10.30 -21.07
N ASN A 79 21.85 -10.66 -19.92
CA ASN A 79 22.45 -11.99 -19.69
C ASN A 79 21.43 -13.11 -19.84
N ASN A 80 20.13 -12.79 -19.74
CA ASN A 80 19.02 -13.68 -19.99
C ASN A 80 18.38 -13.49 -21.37
N ASN A 81 19.09 -12.84 -22.31
CA ASN A 81 18.64 -12.51 -23.66
C ASN A 81 17.34 -11.69 -23.69
N TRP A 82 17.14 -10.85 -22.69
CA TRP A 82 15.97 -10.00 -22.57
C TRP A 82 16.34 -8.53 -22.69
N LYS A 83 15.50 -7.77 -23.40
CA LYS A 83 15.63 -6.33 -23.56
C LYS A 83 14.32 -5.67 -23.16
N PRO A 84 14.32 -4.70 -22.23
CA PRO A 84 13.11 -3.95 -21.92
C PRO A 84 12.70 -3.04 -23.06
N ASP A 85 11.42 -2.73 -23.19
CA ASP A 85 10.92 -1.77 -24.20
C ASP A 85 10.90 -0.35 -23.63
N ILE A 86 10.53 -0.21 -22.35
CA ILE A 86 10.54 1.05 -21.60
C ILE A 86 11.32 0.84 -20.30
N ILE A 87 12.11 1.84 -19.90
CA ILE A 87 12.73 1.88 -18.57
C ILE A 87 12.13 3.04 -17.78
N ILE A 88 11.49 2.75 -16.65
CA ILE A 88 11.09 3.75 -15.66
C ILE A 88 12.16 3.80 -14.57
N CYS A 89 12.76 4.97 -14.43
CA CYS A 89 13.85 5.21 -13.50
C CYS A 89 13.33 6.01 -12.30
N ARG A 90 13.21 5.35 -11.15
CA ARG A 90 12.87 5.96 -9.85
C ARG A 90 14.09 6.66 -9.26
N SER A 91 13.90 7.85 -8.74
CA SER A 91 14.97 8.61 -8.08
C SER A 91 14.39 9.55 -7.02
N THR A 92 15.21 10.03 -6.09
CA THR A 92 14.77 11.03 -5.11
C THR A 92 14.55 12.41 -5.76
N THR A 93 15.39 12.75 -6.73
CA THR A 93 15.31 14.00 -7.50
C THR A 93 15.36 13.73 -9.00
N PRO A 94 14.86 14.66 -9.84
CA PRO A 94 14.98 14.50 -11.29
C PRO A 94 16.46 14.39 -11.70
N PHE A 95 16.80 13.42 -12.55
CA PHE A 95 18.12 13.34 -13.17
C PHE A 95 18.20 14.13 -14.49
N SER A 96 19.41 14.50 -14.89
CA SER A 96 19.65 15.30 -16.10
C SER A 96 19.55 14.48 -17.39
N ASP A 97 19.39 15.17 -18.53
CA ASP A 97 19.38 14.53 -19.85
C ASP A 97 20.66 13.77 -20.17
N VAL A 98 21.79 14.11 -19.52
CA VAL A 98 23.05 13.36 -19.65
C VAL A 98 22.89 11.94 -19.11
N TYR A 99 22.29 11.79 -17.91
CA TYR A 99 21.96 10.48 -17.36
C TYR A 99 20.94 9.75 -18.23
N LYS A 100 19.92 10.46 -18.73
CA LYS A 100 18.92 9.87 -19.63
C LYS A 100 19.55 9.29 -20.90
N LYS A 101 20.47 10.03 -21.54
CA LYS A 101 21.26 9.58 -22.70
C LYS A 101 22.14 8.38 -22.37
N HIS A 102 22.81 8.41 -21.22
CA HIS A 102 23.64 7.29 -20.79
C HIS A 102 22.81 6.02 -20.57
N ILE A 103 21.66 6.11 -19.89
CA ILE A 103 20.75 4.97 -19.69
C ILE A 103 20.22 4.46 -21.04
N SER A 104 19.81 5.36 -21.93
CA SER A 104 19.35 5.03 -23.29
C SER A 104 20.40 4.26 -24.08
N HIS A 105 21.65 4.75 -24.11
CA HIS A 105 22.75 4.05 -24.75
C HIS A 105 23.08 2.73 -24.04
N PHE A 106 23.20 2.76 -22.72
CA PHE A 106 23.51 1.60 -21.91
C PHE A 106 22.45 0.53 -22.03
N ALA A 107 21.16 0.82 -22.21
CA ALA A 107 20.10 -0.17 -22.38
C ALA A 107 19.72 -0.43 -23.86
N GLU A 108 20.38 0.26 -24.80
CA GLU A 108 20.07 0.27 -26.23
C GLU A 108 18.61 0.64 -26.56
N LEU A 109 18.03 1.59 -25.83
CA LEU A 109 16.67 2.06 -26.07
C LEU A 109 16.66 3.46 -26.67
N ASN A 110 15.60 3.79 -27.41
CA ASN A 110 15.33 5.16 -27.78
C ASN A 110 15.25 6.03 -26.53
N ILE A 111 15.81 7.24 -26.58
CA ILE A 111 15.89 8.12 -25.42
C ILE A 111 14.52 8.42 -24.81
N ASP A 112 13.47 8.48 -25.63
CA ASP A 112 12.09 8.72 -25.20
C ASP A 112 11.53 7.56 -24.36
N MET A 113 12.07 6.35 -24.52
CA MET A 113 11.68 5.17 -23.73
C MET A 113 12.33 5.11 -22.34
N VAL A 114 13.16 6.11 -22.00
CA VAL A 114 13.73 6.27 -20.65
C VAL A 114 12.92 7.32 -19.89
N ILE A 115 12.12 6.86 -18.94
CA ILE A 115 11.17 7.68 -18.18
C ILE A 115 11.80 8.09 -16.85
N ASN A 116 11.88 9.40 -16.61
CA ASN A 116 12.34 9.97 -15.34
C ASN A 116 11.15 10.09 -14.39
N LEU A 117 11.14 9.31 -13.30
CA LEU A 117 10.07 9.30 -12.32
C LEU A 117 10.61 9.56 -10.91
N PRO A 118 10.86 10.83 -10.54
CA PRO A 118 11.33 11.17 -9.21
C PRO A 118 10.25 10.92 -8.16
N ASP A 119 10.65 10.92 -6.89
CA ASP A 119 9.72 10.92 -5.77
C ASP A 119 8.78 12.12 -5.85
N VAL A 120 7.52 11.86 -5.52
CA VAL A 120 6.44 12.83 -5.57
C VAL A 120 5.83 12.97 -4.19
N PRO A 121 5.33 14.17 -3.82
CA PRO A 121 4.81 14.41 -2.47
C PRO A 121 3.54 13.61 -2.15
N ASN A 122 2.80 13.18 -3.18
CA ASN A 122 1.60 12.37 -3.06
C ASN A 122 1.57 11.37 -4.22
N VAL A 123 1.26 10.09 -3.95
CA VAL A 123 1.16 9.02 -4.95
C VAL A 123 0.25 9.37 -6.13
N LYS A 124 -0.77 10.22 -5.90
CA LYS A 124 -1.69 10.71 -6.93
C LYS A 124 -0.99 11.55 -8.02
N TRP A 125 0.20 12.09 -7.76
CA TRP A 125 1.01 12.77 -8.77
C TRP A 125 1.70 11.81 -9.75
N VAL A 126 1.83 10.52 -9.43
CA VAL A 126 2.55 9.55 -10.28
C VAL A 126 1.96 9.50 -11.70
N PRO A 127 0.63 9.35 -11.91
CA PRO A 127 0.04 9.42 -13.24
C PRO A 127 0.36 10.73 -13.99
N ILE A 128 0.36 11.86 -13.28
CA ILE A 128 0.67 13.17 -13.87
C ILE A 128 2.13 13.21 -14.33
N LYS A 129 3.08 12.76 -13.50
CA LYS A 129 4.51 12.72 -13.84
C LYS A 129 4.82 11.77 -14.98
N LEU A 130 4.14 10.63 -15.02
CA LEU A 130 4.21 9.68 -16.13
C LEU A 130 3.71 10.31 -17.45
N GLN A 131 2.61 11.04 -17.41
CA GLN A 131 2.08 11.75 -18.58
C GLN A 131 2.98 12.92 -19.01
N GLU A 132 3.61 13.64 -18.08
CA GLU A 132 4.61 14.67 -18.38
C GLU A 132 5.82 14.09 -19.14
N GLN A 133 6.08 12.78 -19.02
CA GLN A 133 7.07 12.03 -19.79
C GLN A 133 6.49 11.31 -21.03
N ASN A 134 5.26 11.62 -21.41
CA ASN A 134 4.56 11.09 -22.59
C ASN A 134 4.34 9.56 -22.61
N ILE A 135 4.43 8.88 -21.45
CA ILE A 135 4.47 7.41 -21.42
C ILE A 135 3.21 6.76 -22.02
N TYR A 136 2.03 7.36 -21.85
CA TYR A 136 0.77 6.78 -22.33
C TYR A 136 0.73 6.74 -23.87
N ASN A 137 1.26 7.76 -24.54
CA ASN A 137 1.41 7.77 -26.00
C ASN A 137 2.48 6.78 -26.46
N LEU A 138 3.59 6.66 -25.72
CA LEU A 138 4.63 5.67 -26.03
C LEU A 138 4.06 4.24 -25.96
N ILE A 139 3.36 3.90 -24.89
CA ILE A 139 2.70 2.59 -24.73
C ILE A 139 1.67 2.36 -25.84
N ALA A 140 0.82 3.36 -26.14
CA ALA A 140 -0.18 3.24 -27.20
C ALA A 140 0.45 2.99 -28.57
N ASN A 141 1.57 3.64 -28.88
CA ASN A 141 2.28 3.46 -30.14
C ASN A 141 2.92 2.07 -30.24
N GLU A 142 3.62 1.62 -29.19
CA GLU A 142 4.27 0.30 -29.20
C GLU A 142 3.26 -0.85 -29.31
N LEU A 143 2.11 -0.72 -28.65
CA LEU A 143 1.01 -1.69 -28.71
C LEU A 143 0.04 -1.46 -29.88
N GLN A 144 0.30 -0.48 -30.76
CA GLN A 144 -0.55 -0.12 -31.90
C GLN A 144 -2.03 0.13 -31.53
N LEU A 145 -2.25 0.73 -30.36
CA LEU A 145 -3.58 1.09 -29.89
C LEU A 145 -4.11 2.28 -30.69
N LYS A 146 -5.33 2.13 -31.23
CA LYS A 146 -5.93 3.13 -32.13
C LYS A 146 -6.21 4.47 -31.45
N LYS A 147 -6.51 4.46 -30.13
CA LYS A 147 -6.86 5.66 -29.35
C LYS A 147 -6.51 5.44 -27.88
N ILE A 148 -5.97 6.47 -27.24
CA ILE A 148 -6.03 6.62 -25.79
C ILE A 148 -7.47 7.06 -25.47
N GLY A 149 -8.12 6.42 -24.50
CA GLY A 149 -9.57 6.50 -24.28
C GLY A 149 -10.17 7.92 -24.26
N PRO A 150 -11.50 8.04 -24.45
CA PRO A 150 -12.16 9.34 -24.55
C PRO A 150 -11.92 10.20 -23.30
N ASN A 151 -11.78 11.51 -23.50
CA ASN A 151 -11.58 12.53 -22.46
C ASN A 151 -10.31 12.34 -21.61
N PHE A 152 -9.27 11.68 -22.14
CA PHE A 152 -8.01 11.45 -21.41
C PHE A 152 -7.42 12.74 -20.84
N GLU A 153 -7.26 13.78 -21.67
CA GLU A 153 -6.71 15.06 -21.23
C GLU A 153 -7.57 15.74 -20.16
N THR A 154 -8.89 15.68 -20.32
CA THR A 154 -9.85 16.21 -19.34
C THR A 154 -9.67 15.52 -17.99
N LYS A 155 -9.64 14.18 -17.96
CA LYS A 155 -9.45 13.39 -16.73
C LYS A 155 -8.10 13.68 -16.06
N MET A 156 -7.04 13.86 -16.84
CA MET A 156 -5.72 14.21 -16.31
C MET A 156 -5.72 15.60 -15.67
N ASN A 157 -6.42 16.56 -16.28
CA ASN A 157 -6.59 17.90 -15.72
C ASN A 157 -7.46 17.90 -14.46
N GLU A 158 -8.54 17.13 -14.44
CA GLU A 158 -9.39 16.93 -13.26
C GLU A 158 -8.56 16.38 -12.10
N LEU A 159 -7.84 15.27 -12.32
CA LEU A 159 -6.96 14.68 -11.32
C LEU A 159 -5.93 15.70 -10.78
N LYS A 160 -5.27 16.43 -11.68
CA LYS A 160 -4.30 17.46 -11.29
C LYS A 160 -4.94 18.56 -10.43
N ASN A 161 -6.16 18.97 -10.74
CA ASN A 161 -6.89 19.97 -9.96
C ASN A 161 -7.35 19.43 -8.60
N GLU A 162 -7.82 18.18 -8.54
CA GLU A 162 -8.18 17.50 -7.30
C GLU A 162 -6.99 17.43 -6.33
N ILE A 163 -5.82 17.03 -6.83
CA ILE A 163 -4.60 16.94 -6.02
C ILE A 163 -4.21 18.31 -5.45
N LYS A 164 -4.15 19.33 -6.32
CA LYS A 164 -3.82 20.71 -5.89
C LYS A 164 -4.82 21.25 -4.87
N LYS A 165 -6.11 20.95 -5.05
CA LYS A 165 -7.15 21.33 -4.11
C LYS A 165 -6.93 20.66 -2.76
N ALA A 166 -6.68 19.35 -2.73
CA ALA A 166 -6.38 18.61 -1.51
C ALA A 166 -5.13 19.16 -0.77
N GLU A 167 -4.07 19.47 -1.50
CA GLU A 167 -2.85 20.06 -0.95
C GLU A 167 -3.08 21.47 -0.36
N SER A 168 -4.07 22.21 -0.86
CA SER A 168 -4.42 23.55 -0.39
C SER A 168 -5.13 23.58 0.97
N TYR A 169 -5.70 22.45 1.42
CA TYR A 169 -6.43 22.38 2.69
C TYR A 169 -5.55 22.79 3.87
N LYS A 170 -6.14 23.60 4.76
CA LYS A 170 -5.48 24.17 5.94
C LYS A 170 -5.89 23.49 7.23
N THR A 171 -7.11 22.97 7.29
CA THR A 171 -7.61 22.21 8.43
C THR A 171 -6.87 20.89 8.52
N VAL A 172 -6.29 20.60 9.68
CA VAL A 172 -5.63 19.33 9.99
C VAL A 172 -6.40 18.65 11.12
N VAL A 173 -6.71 17.37 10.95
CA VAL A 173 -7.32 16.52 11.97
C VAL A 173 -6.28 15.51 12.46
N LYS A 174 -5.99 15.54 13.77
CA LYS A 174 -5.06 14.62 14.41
C LYS A 174 -5.77 13.32 14.81
N ILE A 175 -5.27 12.20 14.30
CA ILE A 175 -5.77 10.87 14.60
C ILE A 175 -4.66 10.06 15.28
N ALA A 176 -4.95 9.46 16.43
CA ALA A 176 -4.05 8.49 17.04
C ALA A 176 -4.36 7.09 16.50
N LEU A 177 -3.37 6.43 15.91
CA LEU A 177 -3.47 5.03 15.50
C LEU A 177 -2.60 4.20 16.44
N VAL A 178 -3.23 3.39 17.29
CA VAL A 178 -2.51 2.52 18.21
C VAL A 178 -2.11 1.25 17.48
N ALA A 179 -0.85 1.14 17.10
CA ALA A 179 -0.31 0.10 16.24
C ALA A 179 0.27 -1.08 17.05
N LYS A 180 0.13 -2.29 16.51
CA LYS A 180 0.86 -3.48 16.96
C LYS A 180 2.23 -3.62 16.28
N TYR A 181 2.24 -3.66 14.95
CA TYR A 181 3.40 -4.08 14.15
C TYR A 181 4.57 -3.09 14.24
N GLN A 182 5.75 -3.64 14.49
CA GLN A 182 7.00 -2.90 14.61
C GLN A 182 7.96 -3.31 13.48
N SER A 183 8.78 -2.38 13.02
CA SER A 183 9.99 -2.62 12.24
C SER A 183 11.20 -2.74 13.19
N GLU A 184 12.40 -2.92 12.64
CA GLU A 184 13.62 -2.96 13.45
C GLU A 184 13.79 -1.70 14.30
N GLY A 185 14.32 -1.85 15.52
CA GLY A 185 14.71 -0.70 16.34
C GLY A 185 13.59 0.09 17.02
N ASN A 186 12.47 -0.56 17.39
CA ASN A 186 11.31 0.06 18.06
C ASN A 186 10.48 1.02 17.19
N GLU A 187 10.68 1.02 15.88
CA GLU A 187 9.87 1.80 14.94
C GLU A 187 8.59 1.06 14.55
N ILE A 188 7.56 1.77 14.11
CA ILE A 188 6.30 1.17 13.67
C ILE A 188 6.42 0.81 12.19
N CYS A 189 6.05 -0.43 11.85
CA CYS A 189 5.96 -0.85 10.45
C CYS A 189 4.73 -0.19 9.81
N GLN A 190 4.91 1.01 9.25
CA GLN A 190 3.82 1.79 8.64
C GLN A 190 3.17 1.07 7.45
N ASP A 191 3.94 0.27 6.71
CA ASP A 191 3.45 -0.53 5.58
C ASP A 191 2.30 -1.47 5.97
N SER A 192 2.30 -1.96 7.23
CA SER A 192 1.21 -2.80 7.75
C SER A 192 -0.14 -2.07 7.85
N TYR A 193 -0.13 -0.74 7.78
CA TYR A 193 -1.30 0.12 7.91
C TYR A 193 -1.55 0.99 6.67
N GLU A 194 -0.81 0.79 5.58
CA GLU A 194 -0.84 1.67 4.42
C GLU A 194 -2.25 1.80 3.82
N SER A 195 -2.99 0.70 3.72
CA SER A 195 -4.38 0.73 3.24
C SER A 195 -5.29 1.63 4.10
N MET A 196 -5.10 1.61 5.42
CA MET A 196 -5.86 2.43 6.35
C MET A 196 -5.47 3.91 6.22
N VAL A 197 -4.17 4.20 6.15
CA VAL A 197 -3.64 5.56 5.94
C VAL A 197 -4.21 6.16 4.64
N GLN A 198 -4.18 5.39 3.54
CA GLN A 198 -4.70 5.82 2.25
C GLN A 198 -6.21 6.09 2.30
N GLN A 199 -7.00 5.19 2.90
CA GLN A 199 -8.45 5.40 3.01
C GLN A 199 -8.80 6.59 3.90
N LEU A 200 -8.08 6.81 5.01
CA LEU A 200 -8.27 7.99 5.85
C LEU A 200 -7.98 9.29 5.09
N ASN A 201 -6.87 9.33 4.35
CA ASN A 201 -6.54 10.48 3.50
C ASN A 201 -7.61 10.72 2.43
N ILE A 202 -8.06 9.68 1.73
CA ILE A 202 -9.14 9.78 0.73
C ILE A 202 -10.44 10.29 1.36
N ALA A 203 -10.85 9.73 2.50
CA ALA A 203 -12.07 10.12 3.19
C ALA A 203 -12.02 11.58 3.64
N ALA A 204 -10.90 12.00 4.24
CA ALA A 204 -10.69 13.37 4.67
C ALA A 204 -10.68 14.35 3.49
N GLU A 205 -10.02 14.01 2.39
CA GLU A 205 -9.97 14.85 1.21
C GLU A 205 -11.34 15.02 0.53
N LYS A 206 -12.08 13.91 0.38
CA LYS A 206 -13.33 13.87 -0.39
C LYS A 206 -14.57 14.26 0.41
N SER A 207 -14.59 13.97 1.71
CA SER A 207 -15.78 14.14 2.55
C SER A 207 -15.66 15.31 3.53
N CYS A 208 -14.45 15.60 3.98
CA CYS A 208 -14.21 16.58 5.06
C CYS A 208 -13.42 17.82 4.60
N PHE A 209 -12.86 17.79 3.39
CA PHE A 209 -12.00 18.85 2.83
C PHE A 209 -10.87 19.27 3.79
N CYS A 210 -10.25 18.29 4.44
CA CYS A 210 -9.17 18.50 5.41
C CYS A 210 -7.99 17.53 5.19
N LYS A 211 -6.91 17.74 5.94
CA LYS A 211 -5.75 16.84 6.01
C LYS A 211 -5.83 15.99 7.27
N VAL A 212 -5.29 14.78 7.21
CA VAL A 212 -5.15 13.90 8.37
C VAL A 212 -3.68 13.85 8.78
N GLU A 213 -3.43 14.05 10.07
CA GLU A 213 -2.14 13.78 10.70
C GLU A 213 -2.31 12.53 11.57
N ILE A 214 -1.64 11.44 11.18
CA ILE A 214 -1.74 10.16 11.88
C ILE A 214 -0.55 10.02 12.82
N ASN A 215 -0.83 10.09 14.11
CA ASN A 215 0.13 9.79 15.15
C ASN A 215 0.10 8.29 15.44
N PHE A 216 1.12 7.60 14.94
CA PHE A 216 1.32 6.19 15.23
C PHE A 216 1.88 6.02 16.65
N ILE A 217 1.24 5.17 17.45
CA ILE A 217 1.62 4.90 18.84
C ILE A 217 1.71 3.39 19.01
N ARG A 218 2.79 2.86 19.58
CA ARG A 218 2.86 1.40 19.78
C ARG A 218 1.97 1.00 20.92
N ALA A 219 1.26 -0.12 20.78
CA ALA A 219 0.46 -0.67 21.87
C ALA A 219 1.31 -0.92 23.12
N GLN A 220 2.53 -1.45 22.92
CA GLN A 220 3.48 -1.74 24.00
C GLN A 220 3.96 -0.48 24.73
N ASP A 221 3.87 0.70 24.10
CA ASP A 221 4.25 1.97 24.76
C ASP A 221 3.27 2.35 25.88
N PHE A 222 2.12 1.68 25.99
CA PHE A 222 1.21 1.83 27.12
C PHE A 222 1.46 0.81 28.23
N GLU A 223 2.34 -0.17 28.04
CA GLU A 223 2.59 -1.26 28.98
C GLU A 223 3.69 -0.92 29.98
N ASP A 224 3.75 -1.68 31.07
CA ASP A 224 4.55 -1.32 32.25
C ASP A 224 6.06 -1.52 31.99
N GLU A 225 6.38 -2.36 31.00
CA GLU A 225 7.72 -2.65 30.49
C GLU A 225 8.31 -1.48 29.68
N ALA A 226 7.47 -0.58 29.15
CA ALA A 226 7.95 0.61 28.46
C ALA A 226 8.55 1.63 29.44
N SER A 227 9.59 2.35 29.03
CA SER A 227 10.18 3.40 29.87
C SER A 227 9.17 4.51 30.16
N LYS A 228 9.32 5.21 31.29
CA LYS A 228 8.42 6.30 31.69
C LYS A 228 8.30 7.41 30.63
N ASP A 229 9.40 7.72 29.94
CA ASP A 229 9.42 8.74 28.89
C ASP A 229 8.67 8.29 27.63
N ILE A 230 8.79 7.02 27.26
CA ILE A 230 8.03 6.40 26.16
C ILE A 230 6.53 6.44 26.49
N GLN A 231 6.15 5.96 27.68
CA GLN A 231 4.75 5.98 28.11
C GLN A 231 4.17 7.39 28.13
N LYS A 232 4.92 8.37 28.66
CA LYS A 232 4.50 9.77 28.69
C LYS A 232 4.25 10.31 27.28
N THR A 233 5.13 9.98 26.33
CA THR A 233 4.99 10.39 24.93
C THR A 233 3.75 9.76 24.29
N ALA A 234 3.57 8.44 24.45
CA ALA A 234 2.39 7.73 23.94
C ALA A 234 1.08 8.30 24.49
N TRP A 235 1.00 8.55 25.79
CA TRP A 235 -0.18 9.18 26.40
C TRP A 235 -0.41 10.61 25.94
N THR A 236 0.65 11.38 25.68
CA THR A 236 0.53 12.76 25.17
C THR A 236 -0.08 12.75 23.78
N LEU A 237 0.47 11.92 22.87
CA LEU A 237 -0.05 11.78 21.50
C LEU A 237 -1.51 11.30 21.47
N LEU A 238 -1.86 10.33 22.32
CA LEU A 238 -3.24 9.82 22.43
C LEU A 238 -4.22 10.90 22.94
N LYS A 239 -3.80 11.71 23.92
CA LYS A 239 -4.62 12.77 24.52
C LYS A 239 -4.90 13.93 23.56
N GLU A 240 -3.88 14.32 22.80
CA GLU A 240 -3.94 15.39 21.81
C GLU A 240 -4.77 15.02 20.57
N ALA A 241 -4.92 13.73 20.27
CA ALA A 241 -5.70 13.28 19.13
C ALA A 241 -7.19 13.63 19.25
N GLN A 242 -7.79 13.97 18.11
CA GLN A 242 -9.22 14.27 17.95
C GLN A 242 -10.04 13.01 17.68
N GLY A 243 -9.40 11.93 17.24
CA GLY A 243 -9.98 10.60 17.11
C GLY A 243 -8.94 9.53 17.37
N ILE A 244 -9.39 8.37 17.86
CA ILE A 244 -8.53 7.22 18.17
C ILE A 244 -8.96 6.05 17.30
N ILE A 245 -7.99 5.40 16.66
CA ILE A 245 -8.16 4.20 15.86
C ILE A 245 -7.37 3.05 16.49
N ILE A 246 -8.04 1.92 16.71
CA ILE A 246 -7.39 0.67 17.08
C ILE A 246 -7.60 -0.34 15.94
N PRO A 247 -6.54 -0.68 15.20
CA PRO A 247 -6.59 -1.59 14.06
C PRO A 247 -6.67 -3.05 14.52
N GLY A 248 -6.65 -3.97 13.55
CA GLY A 248 -6.39 -5.37 13.84
C GLY A 248 -4.94 -5.60 14.28
N GLY A 249 -4.73 -6.58 15.16
CA GLY A 249 -3.42 -7.07 15.56
C GLY A 249 -3.58 -8.47 16.14
N TYR A 250 -3.01 -9.47 15.48
CA TYR A 250 -3.11 -10.87 15.91
C TYR A 250 -2.22 -11.14 17.12
N GLY A 251 -2.66 -11.91 18.12
CA GLY A 251 -1.86 -12.29 19.30
C GLY A 251 -1.90 -11.30 20.47
N ASP A 252 -1.39 -11.72 21.62
CA ASP A 252 -1.69 -11.07 22.92
C ASP A 252 -0.83 -9.84 23.23
N GLU A 253 0.30 -9.69 22.55
CA GLU A 253 1.38 -8.71 22.83
C GLU A 253 0.98 -7.23 22.67
N ALA A 254 -0.19 -6.96 22.06
CA ALA A 254 -0.71 -5.60 21.91
C ALA A 254 -2.01 -5.39 22.68
N PHE A 255 -2.57 -6.45 23.28
CA PHE A 255 -3.92 -6.42 23.82
C PHE A 255 -4.03 -5.51 25.04
N LYS A 256 -3.05 -5.55 25.96
CA LYS A 256 -3.04 -4.68 27.15
C LYS A 256 -2.94 -3.20 26.76
N GLY A 257 -2.08 -2.87 25.81
CA GLY A 257 -1.97 -1.53 25.26
C GLY A 257 -3.26 -1.03 24.60
N PHE A 258 -3.85 -1.86 23.73
CA PHE A 258 -5.17 -1.57 23.13
C PHE A 258 -6.24 -1.36 24.19
N PHE A 259 -6.27 -2.20 25.23
CA PHE A 259 -7.25 -2.12 26.31
C PHE A 259 -7.13 -0.79 27.07
N LYS A 260 -5.90 -0.36 27.40
CA LYS A 260 -5.64 0.96 28.02
C LYS A 260 -6.14 2.10 27.13
N ALA A 261 -5.92 2.03 25.81
CA ALA A 261 -6.38 3.03 24.86
C ALA A 261 -7.92 3.03 24.67
N CYS A 262 -8.57 1.86 24.57
CA CYS A 262 -10.03 1.71 24.55
C CYS A 262 -10.67 2.38 25.76
N LYS A 263 -10.15 2.07 26.96
CA LYS A 263 -10.63 2.63 28.22
C LYS A 263 -10.52 4.14 28.24
N TYR A 264 -9.38 4.67 27.79
CA TYR A 264 -9.16 6.11 27.69
C TYR A 264 -10.17 6.76 26.73
N ALA A 265 -10.36 6.19 25.53
CA ALA A 265 -11.28 6.71 24.53
C ALA A 265 -12.72 6.78 25.08
N ARG A 266 -13.19 5.71 25.71
CA ARG A 266 -14.53 5.61 26.30
C ARG A 266 -14.76 6.62 27.43
N ILE A 267 -13.87 6.64 28.43
CA ILE A 267 -14.02 7.52 29.60
C ILE A 267 -13.99 9.00 29.20
N ASN A 268 -13.17 9.35 28.22
CA ASN A 268 -13.01 10.73 27.76
C ASN A 268 -13.92 11.09 26.57
N LYS A 269 -14.84 10.19 26.18
CA LYS A 269 -15.78 10.39 25.06
C LYS A 269 -15.08 10.83 23.76
N LYS A 270 -13.88 10.31 23.50
CA LYS A 270 -13.15 10.58 22.26
C LYS A 270 -13.80 9.79 21.12
N PRO A 271 -13.97 10.39 19.92
CA PRO A 271 -14.33 9.63 18.72
C PRO A 271 -13.40 8.43 18.54
N PHE A 272 -13.99 7.25 18.36
CA PHE A 272 -13.26 5.98 18.41
C PHE A 272 -13.72 5.07 17.26
N LEU A 273 -12.76 4.52 16.53
CA LEU A 273 -12.98 3.50 15.51
C LEU A 273 -12.11 2.28 15.83
N SER A 274 -12.71 1.10 15.84
CA SER A 274 -11.98 -0.14 16.06
C SER A 274 -12.25 -1.14 14.95
N ILE A 275 -11.23 -1.91 14.57
CA ILE A 275 -11.27 -2.82 13.42
C ILE A 275 -10.79 -4.20 13.87
N CYS A 276 -11.58 -5.24 13.57
CA CYS A 276 -11.24 -6.64 13.85
C CYS A 276 -10.87 -6.87 15.34
N CYS A 277 -9.62 -7.21 15.66
CA CYS A 277 -9.13 -7.37 17.03
C CYS A 277 -9.34 -6.11 17.89
N GLY A 278 -9.31 -4.92 17.31
CA GLY A 278 -9.65 -3.69 18.04
C GLY A 278 -11.08 -3.72 18.59
N PHE A 279 -12.05 -4.24 17.84
CA PHE A 279 -13.44 -4.38 18.30
C PHE A 279 -13.54 -5.39 19.44
N GLN A 280 -12.84 -6.51 19.30
CA GLN A 280 -12.74 -7.53 20.35
C GLN A 280 -12.20 -6.93 21.66
N CYS A 281 -11.14 -6.12 21.57
CA CYS A 281 -10.56 -5.43 22.71
C CYS A 281 -11.52 -4.39 23.32
N ALA A 282 -12.28 -3.65 22.50
CA ALA A 282 -13.28 -2.71 22.98
C ALA A 282 -14.42 -3.41 23.74
N VAL A 283 -14.89 -4.57 23.25
CA VAL A 283 -15.89 -5.41 23.94
C VAL A 283 -15.34 -5.89 25.28
N ALA A 284 -14.11 -6.40 25.32
CA ALA A 284 -13.45 -6.84 26.54
C ALA A 284 -13.29 -5.70 27.57
N GLU A 285 -12.87 -4.52 27.11
CA GLU A 285 -12.74 -3.32 27.96
C GLU A 285 -14.07 -2.91 28.57
N PHE A 286 -15.14 -2.91 27.78
CA PHE A 286 -16.47 -2.56 28.25
C PHE A 286 -17.01 -3.60 29.23
N ALA A 287 -16.89 -4.90 28.90
CA ALA A 287 -17.34 -5.98 29.78
C ALA A 287 -16.67 -5.91 31.15
N GLN A 288 -15.36 -5.66 31.19
CA GLN A 288 -14.61 -5.57 32.45
C GLN A 288 -14.89 -4.27 33.22
N ASN A 289 -14.79 -3.11 32.58
CA ASN A 289 -14.82 -1.83 33.29
C ASN A 289 -16.24 -1.26 33.49
N VAL A 290 -17.24 -1.76 32.75
CA VAL A 290 -18.64 -1.30 32.85
C VAL A 290 -19.55 -2.39 33.37
N CYS A 291 -19.42 -3.63 32.87
CA CYS A 291 -20.28 -4.73 33.29
C CYS A 291 -19.73 -5.55 34.48
N GLY A 292 -18.48 -5.30 34.90
CA GLY A 292 -17.84 -6.04 35.99
C GLY A 292 -17.49 -7.50 35.65
N ILE A 293 -17.44 -7.86 34.37
CA ILE A 293 -17.09 -9.20 33.89
C ILE A 293 -15.59 -9.22 33.59
N ASN A 294 -14.80 -9.90 34.43
CA ASN A 294 -13.35 -9.98 34.24
C ASN A 294 -12.99 -10.81 33.00
N TYR A 295 -12.52 -10.14 31.94
CA TYR A 295 -12.14 -10.78 30.68
C TYR A 295 -10.85 -11.61 30.80
N PHE A 296 -9.87 -11.13 31.57
CA PHE A 296 -8.56 -11.80 31.69
C PHE A 296 -8.65 -13.13 32.45
N GLU A 297 -9.59 -13.25 33.41
CA GLU A 297 -9.84 -14.51 34.12
C GLU A 297 -10.72 -15.48 33.30
N ALA A 298 -11.63 -14.95 32.47
CA ALA A 298 -12.56 -15.75 31.67
C ALA A 298 -11.91 -16.50 30.49
N CYS A 299 -10.70 -16.13 30.06
CA CYS A 299 -9.97 -16.86 29.01
C CYS A 299 -9.28 -18.13 29.51
N GLU A 300 -8.95 -18.23 30.80
CA GLU A 300 -8.10 -19.31 31.32
C GLU A 300 -8.88 -20.40 32.05
N LYS A 301 -10.04 -20.08 32.67
CA LYS A 301 -10.85 -21.04 33.42
C LYS A 301 -12.33 -20.70 33.31
N GLU A 302 -13.13 -21.70 32.90
CA GLU A 302 -14.60 -21.73 32.80
C GLU A 302 -15.22 -21.29 31.46
N LEU A 303 -15.75 -22.30 30.76
CA LEU A 303 -16.50 -22.24 29.50
C LEU A 303 -17.79 -21.38 29.55
N GLU A 304 -18.17 -20.83 30.71
CA GLU A 304 -19.45 -20.12 30.89
C GLU A 304 -19.37 -18.60 30.68
N LYS A 305 -18.18 -18.00 30.53
CA LYS A 305 -18.01 -16.55 30.30
C LYS A 305 -17.13 -16.21 29.10
N ILE A 306 -17.20 -16.99 28.03
CA ILE A 306 -16.44 -16.68 26.82
C ILE A 306 -17.12 -15.54 26.06
N LEU A 307 -16.61 -14.32 26.25
CA LEU A 307 -17.11 -13.11 25.56
C LEU A 307 -16.83 -13.15 24.05
N ILE A 308 -15.72 -13.75 23.64
CA ILE A 308 -15.31 -13.90 22.23
C ILE A 308 -14.77 -15.32 22.05
N LYS A 309 -15.46 -16.15 21.27
CA LYS A 309 -15.07 -17.55 21.03
C LYS A 309 -14.83 -17.81 19.55
N MET A 310 -13.80 -18.57 19.24
CA MET A 310 -13.68 -19.25 17.95
C MET A 310 -14.71 -20.38 17.89
N LEU A 311 -15.58 -20.38 16.88
CA LEU A 311 -16.56 -21.45 16.70
C LEU A 311 -15.82 -22.75 16.31
N GLU A 312 -16.06 -23.84 17.04
CA GLU A 312 -15.22 -25.07 17.08
C GLU A 312 -15.13 -25.88 15.77
N ASN A 313 -15.77 -25.45 14.67
CA ASN A 313 -15.63 -26.07 13.34
C ASN A 313 -15.63 -25.02 12.20
N GLY A 314 -15.33 -23.76 12.52
CA GLY A 314 -15.41 -22.67 11.55
C GLY A 314 -14.22 -22.65 10.59
N ALA A 315 -14.46 -22.91 9.32
CA ALA A 315 -13.61 -22.33 8.28
C ALA A 315 -13.50 -20.81 8.52
N PRO A 316 -12.34 -20.18 8.28
CA PRO A 316 -12.21 -18.75 8.49
C PRO A 316 -13.30 -18.01 7.72
N ARG A 317 -13.99 -17.08 8.39
CA ARG A 317 -15.06 -16.28 7.78
C ARG A 317 -14.45 -15.25 6.82
N MET A 318 -14.07 -15.70 5.65
CA MET A 318 -13.47 -14.93 4.56
C MET A 318 -14.26 -15.16 3.26
N GLY A 319 -14.14 -14.24 2.29
CA GLY A 319 -14.85 -14.32 1.01
C GLY A 319 -16.13 -13.49 0.97
N GLN A 320 -17.06 -13.84 0.09
CA GLN A 320 -18.32 -13.11 -0.08
C GLN A 320 -19.31 -13.49 1.03
N HIS A 321 -19.65 -12.51 1.87
CA HIS A 321 -20.64 -12.65 2.94
C HIS A 321 -21.64 -11.50 2.85
N THR A 322 -22.94 -11.80 2.93
CA THR A 322 -23.97 -10.77 3.05
C THR A 322 -24.14 -10.39 4.52
N VAL A 323 -24.11 -9.10 4.82
CA VAL A 323 -24.41 -8.54 6.14
C VAL A 323 -25.62 -7.63 5.98
N THR A 324 -26.72 -7.96 6.65
CA THR A 324 -27.91 -7.13 6.76
C THR A 324 -27.80 -6.30 8.04
N PHE A 325 -27.88 -4.98 7.91
CA PHE A 325 -27.90 -4.04 9.03
C PHE A 325 -29.32 -3.72 9.47
#